data_AF-A0A2M7E7V7-F1
#
_entry.id   AF-A0A2M7E7V7-F1
#
_cell.length_a   1.000
_cell.length_b   1.000
_cell.length_c   1.000
_cell.angle_alpha   90.00
_cell.angle_beta   90.00
_cell.angle_gamma   90.00
#
_symmetry.space_group_name_H-M   'P 1'
#
loop_
_entity.id
_entity.type
_entity.pdbx_description
1 polymer ?
#
loop_
_entity_poly.entity_id
_entity_poly.type
_entity_poly.pdbx_seq_one_letter_code
_entity_poly.pdbx_strand_id
1 'polypeptide(L)'
;MKLKGKRIIGVKCTQLGTEKEFVIEGNLFIDATGDGVVAYSAGAKFRYGREGKNEFNESLAPKKPDKGIMGNSLLFAVKDLGHPVSFTPPEWAEKYPKNSITMKLRYHSYSPGYWWIEVGYPFDTIADNEKIRDELLRHVLGVWDHLKN
;
A
#
# COMPACT_ATOMS: atom_id res chain seq x y z
N MET A 1 -0.84 21.26 -11.15
CA MET A 1 -1.68 21.22 -12.37
C MET A 1 -1.47 22.46 -13.24
N LYS A 2 -1.65 22.35 -14.55
CA LYS A 2 -1.72 23.46 -15.51
C LYS A 2 -3.16 23.57 -16.01
N LEU A 3 -3.80 24.72 -15.81
CA LEU A 3 -5.22 24.95 -16.08
C LEU A 3 -5.41 26.07 -17.10
N LYS A 4 -6.44 25.96 -17.93
CA LYS A 4 -6.99 27.05 -18.77
C LYS A 4 -8.48 27.18 -18.46
N GLY A 5 -8.85 28.15 -17.63
CA GLY A 5 -10.18 28.21 -17.03
C GLY A 5 -10.45 26.94 -16.20
N LYS A 6 -11.55 26.24 -16.48
CA LYS A 6 -11.89 24.96 -15.83
C LYS A 6 -11.29 23.72 -16.51
N ARG A 7 -10.54 23.89 -17.60
CA ARG A 7 -9.94 22.79 -18.37
C ARG A 7 -8.54 22.48 -17.86
N ILE A 8 -8.27 21.21 -17.57
CA ILE A 8 -6.92 20.70 -17.35
C ILE A 8 -6.21 20.65 -18.70
N ILE A 9 -5.06 21.32 -18.81
CA ILE A 9 -4.24 21.32 -20.03
C ILE A 9 -2.86 20.68 -19.82
N GLY A 10 -2.51 20.39 -18.56
CA GLY A 10 -1.30 19.64 -18.26
C GLY A 10 -1.18 19.21 -16.79
N VAL A 11 -0.48 18.11 -16.57
CA VAL A 11 -0.11 17.58 -15.25
C VAL A 11 1.36 17.88 -15.02
N LYS A 12 1.69 18.50 -13.87
CA LYS A 12 3.08 18.68 -13.46
C LYS A 12 3.54 17.40 -12.78
N CYS A 13 4.68 16.88 -13.17
CA CYS A 13 5.23 15.63 -12.67
C CYS A 13 6.64 15.87 -12.14
N THR A 14 6.98 15.14 -11.08
CA THR A 14 8.33 15.09 -10.52
C THR A 14 8.82 13.65 -10.61
N GLN A 15 9.94 13.43 -11.30
CA GLN A 15 10.59 12.13 -11.35
C GLN A 15 11.62 12.03 -10.23
N LEU A 16 11.29 11.30 -9.17
CA LEU A 16 12.11 11.23 -7.95
C LEU A 16 13.55 10.77 -8.21
N GLY A 17 13.76 9.73 -9.02
CA GLY A 17 15.09 9.16 -9.24
C GLY A 17 16.08 10.05 -10.01
N THR A 18 15.60 11.10 -10.69
CA THR A 18 16.46 12.03 -11.44
C THR A 18 16.19 13.49 -11.10
N GLU A 19 15.33 13.76 -10.12
CA GLU A 19 14.90 15.11 -9.71
C GLU A 19 14.40 16.00 -10.86
N LYS A 20 13.88 15.39 -11.93
CA LYS A 20 13.38 16.13 -13.09
C LYS A 20 11.95 16.56 -12.88
N GLU A 21 11.67 17.81 -13.21
CA GLU A 21 10.31 18.31 -13.34
C GLU A 21 9.92 18.39 -14.82
N PHE A 22 8.70 17.97 -15.14
CA PHE A 22 8.13 18.13 -16.47
C PHE A 22 6.62 18.31 -16.41
N VAL A 23 6.07 18.78 -17.54
CA VAL A 23 4.63 18.94 -17.72
C VAL A 23 4.19 18.01 -18.84
N ILE A 24 3.29 17.07 -18.51
CA ILE A 24 2.59 16.27 -19.52
C ILE A 24 1.38 17.07 -19.98
N GLU A 25 1.39 17.57 -21.21
CA GLU A 25 0.26 18.29 -21.81
C GLU A 25 -0.69 17.32 -22.54
N GLY A 26 -1.98 17.66 -22.57
CA GLY A 26 -2.99 16.77 -23.11
C GLY A 26 -4.40 17.37 -23.11
N ASN A 27 -5.30 16.71 -23.83
CA ASN A 27 -6.70 17.10 -23.95
C ASN A 27 -7.64 16.35 -23.00
N LEU A 28 -7.22 15.19 -22.51
CA LEU A 28 -7.94 14.32 -21.60
C LEU A 28 -6.92 13.69 -20.65
N PHE A 29 -7.29 13.58 -19.37
CA PHE A 29 -6.49 12.95 -18.34
C PHE A 29 -7.41 11.99 -17.57
N ILE A 30 -6.89 10.81 -17.25
CA ILE A 30 -7.54 9.82 -16.38
C ILE A 30 -6.68 9.74 -15.13
N ASP A 31 -7.31 9.92 -13.97
CA ASP A 31 -6.63 9.65 -12.70
C ASP A 31 -6.74 8.15 -12.38
N ALA A 32 -5.60 7.48 -12.42
CA ALA A 32 -5.43 6.08 -12.04
C ALA A 32 -4.22 5.92 -11.12
N THR A 33 -3.93 6.92 -10.28
CA THR A 33 -2.77 6.89 -9.37
C THR A 33 -2.99 6.02 -8.13
N GLY A 34 -4.23 5.55 -7.91
CA GLY A 34 -4.64 4.79 -6.74
C GLY A 34 -5.05 5.68 -5.56
N ASP A 35 -4.27 6.72 -5.28
CA ASP A 35 -4.52 7.72 -4.22
C ASP A 35 -5.36 8.95 -4.68
N GLY A 36 -5.60 9.08 -5.99
CA GLY A 36 -6.37 10.19 -6.56
C GLY A 36 -5.63 11.53 -6.59
N VAL A 37 -4.29 11.54 -6.58
CA VAL A 37 -3.49 12.77 -6.51
C VAL A 37 -3.73 13.72 -7.68
N VAL A 38 -4.05 13.22 -8.89
CA VAL A 38 -4.27 14.07 -10.07
C VAL A 38 -5.63 14.79 -9.95
N ALA A 39 -6.67 14.07 -9.55
CA ALA A 39 -8.02 14.59 -9.33
C ALA A 39 -8.03 15.57 -8.15
N TYR A 40 -7.38 15.21 -7.04
CA TYR A 40 -7.17 16.11 -5.90
C TYR A 40 -6.47 17.40 -6.34
N SER A 41 -5.37 17.29 -7.09
CA SER A 41 -4.61 18.44 -7.59
C SER A 41 -5.40 19.29 -8.61
N ALA A 42 -6.43 18.73 -9.24
CA ALA A 42 -7.35 19.45 -10.12
C ALA A 42 -8.47 20.18 -9.36
N GLY A 43 -8.56 20.02 -8.03
CA GLY A 43 -9.61 20.60 -7.21
C GLY A 43 -10.91 19.80 -7.20
N ALA A 44 -10.85 18.50 -7.54
CA ALA A 44 -12.01 17.63 -7.38
C ALA A 44 -12.38 17.49 -5.90
N LYS A 45 -13.68 17.38 -5.62
CA LYS A 45 -14.15 16.98 -4.29
C LYS A 45 -13.79 15.52 -4.08
N PHE A 46 -13.32 15.18 -2.89
CA PHE A 46 -12.92 13.82 -2.53
C PHE A 46 -13.35 13.49 -1.09
N ARG A 47 -13.31 12.20 -0.76
CA ARG A 47 -13.45 11.65 0.60
C ARG A 47 -12.19 10.85 0.90
N TYR A 48 -11.78 10.86 2.16
CA TYR A 48 -10.74 9.97 2.66
C TYR A 48 -11.31 9.08 3.75
N GLY A 49 -11.05 7.76 3.65
CA GLY A 49 -11.62 6.78 4.57
C GLY A 49 -13.04 6.33 4.21
N ARG A 50 -13.73 5.76 5.20
CA ARG A 50 -15.06 5.16 5.05
C ARG A 50 -16.15 6.09 5.56
N GLU A 51 -17.22 6.21 4.80
CA GLU A 51 -18.48 6.82 5.22
C GLU A 51 -19.12 6.10 6.41
N GLY A 52 -19.94 6.84 7.16
CA GLY A 52 -20.77 6.25 8.20
C GLY A 52 -22.05 5.68 7.62
N LYS A 53 -22.55 4.60 8.20
CA LYS A 53 -23.81 3.92 7.83
C LYS A 53 -24.99 4.87 7.60
N ASN A 54 -25.15 5.91 8.41
CA ASN A 54 -26.28 6.83 8.33
C ASN A 54 -26.14 7.89 7.22
N GLU A 55 -24.98 8.02 6.59
CA GLU A 55 -24.75 9.04 5.56
C GLU A 55 -25.46 8.68 4.25
N PHE A 56 -25.41 7.40 3.87
CA PHE A 56 -26.02 6.87 2.64
C PHE A 56 -26.92 5.65 2.88
N ASN A 57 -27.25 5.34 4.14
CA ASN A 57 -28.00 4.15 4.56
C ASN A 57 -27.35 2.82 4.12
N GLU A 58 -26.02 2.75 4.19
CA GLU A 58 -25.25 1.56 3.81
C GLU A 58 -25.08 0.60 4.99
N SER A 59 -25.68 -0.59 4.88
CA SER A 59 -25.78 -1.53 6.01
C SER A 59 -24.43 -2.07 6.49
N LEU A 60 -23.46 -2.16 5.58
CA LEU A 60 -22.10 -2.69 5.79
C LEU A 60 -21.07 -1.62 6.17
N ALA A 61 -21.41 -0.33 6.03
CA ALA A 61 -20.52 0.76 6.43
C ALA A 61 -20.37 0.84 7.96
N PRO A 62 -19.25 1.39 8.47
CA PRO A 62 -19.04 1.56 9.91
C PRO A 62 -20.11 2.44 10.55
N LYS A 63 -20.34 2.28 11.86
CA LYS A 63 -21.35 3.07 12.60
C LYS A 63 -21.10 4.58 12.54
N LYS A 64 -19.84 4.98 12.51
CA LYS A 64 -19.38 6.36 12.36
C LYS A 64 -18.32 6.41 11.25
N PRO A 65 -18.19 7.53 10.52
CA PRO A 65 -17.10 7.70 9.57
C PRO A 65 -15.75 7.53 10.27
N ASP A 66 -14.79 6.94 9.55
CA ASP A 66 -13.41 6.81 10.01
C ASP A 66 -12.43 6.95 8.84
N LYS A 67 -11.13 6.96 9.16
CA LYS A 67 -10.05 7.06 8.18
C LYS A 67 -9.55 5.69 7.70
N GLY A 68 -10.32 4.63 7.90
CA GLY A 68 -9.93 3.29 7.49
C GLY A 68 -9.89 3.18 5.97
N ILE A 69 -8.74 2.83 5.41
CA ILE A 69 -8.54 2.49 4.01
C ILE A 69 -7.72 1.20 3.91
N MET A 70 -7.64 0.62 2.71
CA MET A 70 -6.69 -0.48 2.46
C MET A 70 -5.27 0.00 2.73
N GLY A 71 -4.47 -0.87 3.36
CA GLY A 71 -3.09 -0.56 3.68
C GLY A 71 -2.14 -0.74 2.48
N ASN A 72 -0.86 -0.52 2.75
CA ASN A 72 0.19 -0.86 1.81
C ASN A 72 0.62 -2.32 2.05
N SER A 73 1.06 -3.01 0.99
CA SER A 73 1.60 -4.37 1.09
C SER A 73 3.01 -4.45 0.51
N LEU A 74 3.85 -5.30 1.10
CA LEU A 74 5.09 -5.75 0.47
C LEU A 74 4.92 -7.19 -0.01
N LEU A 75 5.07 -7.37 -1.32
CA LEU A 75 5.04 -8.70 -1.93
C LEU A 75 6.47 -9.23 -2.03
N PHE A 76 6.67 -10.48 -1.63
CA PHE A 76 7.92 -11.19 -1.87
C PHE A 76 7.64 -12.53 -2.54
N ALA A 77 8.63 -13.03 -3.27
CA ALA A 77 8.63 -14.34 -3.90
C ALA A 77 9.80 -15.14 -3.34
N VAL A 78 9.61 -16.46 -3.24
CA VAL A 78 10.67 -17.38 -2.87
C VAL A 78 11.06 -18.16 -4.12
N LYS A 79 12.37 -18.29 -4.34
CA LYS A 79 12.93 -19.11 -5.40
C LYS A 79 13.75 -20.22 -4.80
N ASP A 80 13.47 -21.46 -5.19
CA ASP A 80 14.33 -22.60 -4.90
C ASP A 80 15.62 -22.50 -5.76
N LEU A 81 16.78 -22.59 -5.10
CA LEU A 81 18.10 -22.54 -5.74
C LEU A 81 18.75 -23.92 -5.89
N GLY A 82 18.07 -25.00 -5.46
CA GLY A 82 18.58 -26.37 -5.55
C GLY A 82 19.71 -26.70 -4.58
N HIS A 83 20.03 -25.79 -3.65
CA HIS A 83 21.03 -25.99 -2.60
C HIS A 83 20.62 -25.25 -1.32
N PRO A 84 21.12 -25.68 -0.14
CA PRO A 84 20.89 -24.96 1.10
C PRO A 84 21.45 -23.53 1.04
N VAL A 85 20.60 -22.58 1.41
CA VAL A 85 20.95 -21.16 1.59
C VAL A 85 20.70 -20.83 3.05
N SER A 86 21.67 -20.32 3.78
CA SER A 86 21.46 -19.90 5.17
C SER A 86 20.73 -18.55 5.21
N PHE A 87 19.81 -18.40 6.15
CA PHE A 87 19.19 -17.12 6.47
C PHE A 87 19.17 -16.91 7.98
N THR A 88 19.65 -15.76 8.42
CA THR A 88 19.55 -15.32 9.81
C THR A 88 18.74 -14.02 9.80
N PRO A 89 17.53 -14.00 10.39
CA PRO A 89 16.72 -12.80 10.42
C PRO A 89 17.39 -11.72 11.27
N PRO A 90 17.23 -10.43 10.93
CA PRO A 90 17.63 -9.37 11.85
C PRO A 90 16.77 -9.40 13.12
N GLU A 91 17.29 -8.88 14.23
CA GLU A 91 16.62 -8.96 15.54
C GLU A 91 15.23 -8.30 15.59
N TRP A 92 15.00 -7.31 14.73
CA TRP A 92 13.74 -6.57 14.62
C TRP A 92 12.70 -7.26 13.75
N ALA A 93 13.03 -8.39 13.10
CA ALA A 93 12.05 -9.16 12.33
C ALA A 93 10.99 -9.77 13.26
N GLU A 94 9.76 -9.89 12.75
CA GLU A 94 8.67 -10.49 13.52
C GLU A 94 8.90 -11.99 13.69
N LYS A 95 8.68 -12.49 14.91
CA LYS A 95 8.89 -13.91 15.21
C LYS A 95 7.58 -14.67 15.06
N TYR A 96 7.49 -15.49 14.02
CA TYR A 96 6.35 -16.40 13.84
C TYR A 96 6.72 -17.83 14.25
N PRO A 97 6.33 -18.29 15.45
CA PRO A 97 6.63 -19.65 15.88
C PRO A 97 5.93 -20.68 14.97
N LYS A 98 6.42 -21.93 14.94
CA LYS A 98 5.88 -23.00 14.08
C LYS A 98 4.39 -23.28 14.30
N ASN A 99 3.88 -23.01 15.50
CA ASN A 99 2.46 -23.15 15.84
C ASN A 99 1.61 -21.89 15.58
N SER A 100 2.19 -20.83 14.99
CA SER A 100 1.53 -19.55 14.69
C SER A 100 0.21 -19.76 13.96
N ILE A 101 -0.87 -19.26 14.56
CA ILE A 101 -2.19 -19.30 13.94
C ILE A 101 -2.25 -18.46 12.67
N THR A 102 -1.53 -17.33 12.62
CA THR A 102 -1.48 -16.47 11.45
C THR A 102 -0.86 -17.20 10.27
N MET A 103 0.28 -17.89 10.48
CA MET A 103 0.92 -18.66 9.41
C MET A 103 0.03 -19.84 8.99
N LYS A 104 -0.69 -20.48 9.92
CA LYS A 104 -1.62 -21.57 9.57
C LYS A 104 -2.81 -21.13 8.71
N LEU A 105 -3.37 -19.95 8.97
CA LEU A 105 -4.60 -19.47 8.33
C LEU A 105 -4.36 -18.62 7.08
N ARG A 106 -3.15 -18.10 6.90
CA ARG A 106 -2.83 -17.23 5.78
C ARG A 106 -1.97 -18.00 4.78
N TYR A 107 -2.46 -18.12 3.55
CA TYR A 107 -1.70 -18.78 2.50
C TYR A 107 -0.39 -18.02 2.24
N HIS A 108 0.72 -18.75 2.31
CA HIS A 108 2.07 -18.29 1.99
C HIS A 108 2.88 -19.51 1.53
N SER A 109 3.61 -19.36 0.43
CA SER A 109 4.29 -20.41 -0.31
C SER A 109 5.37 -19.77 -1.19
N TYR A 110 5.77 -20.41 -2.28
CA TYR A 110 6.87 -19.97 -3.13
C TYR A 110 6.51 -18.79 -4.05
N SER A 111 5.30 -18.79 -4.61
CA SER A 111 4.86 -17.75 -5.55
C SER A 111 4.65 -16.40 -4.85
N PRO A 112 4.82 -15.25 -5.51
CA PRO A 112 4.35 -13.99 -4.94
C PRO A 112 2.81 -13.91 -4.92
N GLY A 113 2.26 -12.85 -4.30
CA GLY A 113 0.83 -12.53 -4.38
C GLY A 113 0.06 -12.67 -3.05
N TYR A 114 0.76 -12.67 -1.92
CA TYR A 114 0.15 -12.69 -0.60
C TYR A 114 -0.26 -11.27 -0.16
N TRP A 115 -1.49 -10.86 -0.48
CA TRP A 115 -2.03 -9.53 -0.14
C TRP A 115 -2.35 -9.33 1.35
N TRP A 116 -2.18 -10.35 2.19
CA TRP A 116 -2.49 -10.26 3.61
C TRP A 116 -1.37 -9.67 4.46
N ILE A 117 -0.15 -9.55 3.92
CA ILE A 117 0.95 -8.80 4.55
C ILE A 117 0.70 -7.33 4.23
N GLU A 118 -0.22 -6.74 4.98
CA GLU A 118 -0.74 -5.40 4.77
C GLU A 118 -0.74 -4.62 6.09
N VAL A 119 -0.26 -3.37 6.03
CA VAL A 119 -0.30 -2.43 7.15
C VAL A 119 -0.97 -1.16 6.66
N GLY A 120 -2.03 -0.76 7.36
CA GLY A 120 -2.86 0.40 7.02
C GLY A 120 -3.34 1.10 8.29
N TYR A 121 -4.65 1.27 8.44
CA TYR A 121 -5.24 1.92 9.60
C TYR A 121 -4.72 1.33 10.93
N PRO A 122 -4.31 2.17 11.92
CA PRO A 122 -4.55 3.61 12.02
C PRO A 122 -3.51 4.52 11.35
N PHE A 123 -2.52 3.97 10.63
CA PHE A 123 -1.53 4.77 9.92
C PHE A 123 -2.15 5.49 8.71
N ASP A 124 -1.60 6.66 8.38
CA ASP A 124 -1.90 7.35 7.13
C ASP A 124 -1.00 6.76 6.01
N THR A 125 -1.60 6.11 5.01
CA THR A 125 -0.82 5.36 4.00
C THR A 125 0.06 6.22 3.11
N ILE A 126 -0.20 7.53 3.07
CA ILE A 126 0.59 8.52 2.33
C ILE A 126 1.64 9.14 3.26
N ALA A 127 1.19 9.72 4.37
CA ALA A 127 2.09 10.49 5.25
C ALA A 127 3.03 9.60 6.09
N ASP A 128 2.58 8.42 6.50
CA ASP A 128 3.37 7.47 7.30
C ASP A 128 4.03 6.36 6.45
N ASN A 129 4.16 6.55 5.13
CA ASN A 129 4.61 5.52 4.20
C ASN A 129 5.95 4.86 4.62
N GLU A 130 6.92 5.64 5.12
CA GLU A 130 8.20 5.09 5.59
C GLU A 130 8.05 4.18 6.82
N LYS A 131 7.19 4.55 7.78
CA LYS A 131 6.91 3.71 8.96
C LYS A 131 6.20 2.42 8.55
N ILE A 132 5.23 2.55 7.64
CA ILE A 132 4.49 1.41 7.07
C ILE A 132 5.45 0.48 6.34
N ARG A 133 6.40 1.01 5.55
CA ARG A 133 7.44 0.21 4.88
C ARG A 133 8.25 -0.59 5.90
N ASP A 134 8.72 0.06 6.96
CA ASP A 134 9.58 -0.59 7.95
C ASP A 134 8.82 -1.69 8.72
N GLU A 135 7.55 -1.45 9.06
CA GLU A 135 6.69 -2.46 9.68
C GLU A 135 6.39 -3.64 8.73
N LEU A 136 6.15 -3.35 7.45
CA LEU A 136 5.97 -4.38 6.42
C LEU A 136 7.25 -5.22 6.25
N LEU A 137 8.43 -4.60 6.23
CA LEU A 137 9.71 -5.31 6.16
C LEU A 137 9.90 -6.22 7.37
N ARG A 138 9.51 -5.75 8.56
CA ARG A 138 9.56 -6.56 9.80
C ARG A 138 8.76 -7.83 9.65
N HIS A 139 7.56 -7.73 9.10
CA HIS A 139 6.70 -8.88 8.85
C HIS A 139 7.18 -9.76 7.70
N VAL A 140 7.58 -9.20 6.56
CA VAL A 140 8.09 -9.97 5.40
C VAL A 140 9.29 -10.83 5.80
N LEU A 141 10.24 -10.27 6.54
CA LEU A 141 11.41 -11.01 7.02
C LEU A 141 11.03 -12.10 8.03
N GLY A 142 10.03 -11.86 8.86
CA GLY A 142 9.48 -12.87 9.76
C GLY A 142 8.80 -14.03 9.02
N VAL A 143 8.00 -13.74 7.99
CA VAL A 143 7.37 -14.78 7.17
C VAL A 143 8.43 -15.57 6.40
N TRP A 144 9.47 -14.88 5.90
CA TRP A 144 10.59 -15.56 5.25
C TRP A 144 11.35 -16.47 6.22
N ASP A 145 11.62 -16.01 7.45
CA ASP A 145 12.21 -16.85 8.50
C ASP A 145 11.38 -18.11 8.76
N HIS A 146 10.05 -17.96 8.89
CA HIS A 146 9.12 -19.07 9.08
C HIS A 146 9.12 -20.08 7.93
N LEU A 147 9.22 -19.61 6.69
CA LEU A 147 9.31 -20.49 5.52
C LEU A 147 10.66 -21.20 5.44
N LYS A 148 11.72 -20.59 5.96
CA LYS A 148 13.09 -21.05 5.79
C LYS A 148 13.59 -21.97 6.90
N ASN A 149 13.13 -21.79 8.14
CA ASN A 149 13.66 -22.40 9.38
C ASN A 149 12.59 -23.14 10.23
#